data_AF-A0A243S4P4-F1
#
_entry.id   AF-A0A243S4P4-F1
#
_cell.length_a   1.000
_cell.length_b   1.000
_cell.length_c   1.000
_cell.angle_alpha   90.00
_cell.angle_beta   90.00
_cell.angle_gamma   90.00
#
_symmetry.space_group_name_H-M   'P 1'
#
loop_
_entity.id
_entity.type
_entity.pdbx_description
1 polymer ?
#
loop_
_entity_poly.entity_id
_entity_poly.type
_entity_poly.pdbx_seq_one_letter_code
_entity_poly.pdbx_strand_id
1 'polypeptide(L)'
;MITKAFSAGHEWWEPQEFIDLDKLLREEVDRLVPLVRRRAGEVPHRSRDWYACDKAVDAAEYTMRHPVSTGQISGSIHVAELARRIVELFRATAEPDAPVERLDGCDLSGGSS
;
A
#
# COMPACT_ATOMS: atom_id res chain seq x y z
N MET A 1 -0.74 4.62 8.62
CA MET A 1 -2.00 4.23 7.94
C MET A 1 -2.09 2.74 7.63
N ILE A 2 -0.98 2.08 7.24
CA ILE A 2 -0.96 0.65 6.90
C ILE A 2 -1.26 -0.20 8.13
N THR A 3 -0.64 0.14 9.26
CA THR A 3 -0.94 -0.47 10.56
C THR A 3 -2.44 -0.35 10.91
N LYS A 4 -3.02 0.84 10.68
CA LYS A 4 -4.46 1.08 10.91
C LYS A 4 -5.33 0.19 10.01
N ALA A 5 -4.97 0.01 8.75
CA ALA A 5 -5.70 -0.84 7.80
C ALA A 5 -5.69 -2.32 8.20
N PHE A 6 -4.57 -2.83 8.72
CA PHE A 6 -4.50 -4.22 9.20
C PHE A 6 -5.29 -4.43 10.51
N SER A 7 -5.36 -3.41 11.38
CA SER A 7 -6.15 -3.48 12.61
C SER A 7 -7.66 -3.41 12.40
N ALA A 8 -8.14 -2.93 11.25
CA ALA A 8 -9.57 -2.73 10.97
C ALA A 8 -10.43 -4.01 11.07
N GLY A 9 -9.82 -5.20 10.96
CA GLY A 9 -10.53 -6.48 11.15
C GLY A 9 -10.73 -6.89 12.62
N HIS A 10 -10.10 -6.19 13.57
CA HIS A 10 -10.09 -6.53 14.99
C HIS A 10 -10.91 -5.57 15.86
N GLU A 11 -11.36 -4.46 15.29
CA GLU A 11 -12.10 -3.40 15.96
C GLU A 11 -13.41 -3.12 15.21
N TRP A 12 -14.43 -2.65 15.92
CA TRP A 12 -15.64 -2.16 15.27
C TRP A 12 -15.40 -0.74 14.76
N TRP A 13 -15.62 -0.50 13.47
CA TRP A 13 -15.39 0.79 12.85
C TRP A 13 -16.68 1.33 12.26
N GLU A 14 -16.83 2.64 12.30
CA GLU A 14 -17.91 3.33 11.62
C GLU A 14 -17.66 3.35 10.10
N PRO A 15 -18.72 3.30 9.26
CA PRO A 15 -18.60 3.38 7.81
C PRO A 15 -17.69 4.50 7.28
N GLN A 16 -17.72 5.66 7.93
CA GLN A 16 -16.91 6.81 7.53
C GLN A 16 -15.41 6.55 7.71
N GLU A 17 -15.01 5.77 8.71
CA GLU A 17 -13.59 5.47 8.96
C GLU A 17 -12.98 4.63 7.83
N PHE A 18 -13.76 3.73 7.24
CA PHE A 18 -13.33 2.98 6.05
C PHE A 18 -13.16 3.87 4.83
N ILE A 19 -14.07 4.84 4.63
CA ILE A 19 -14.01 5.79 3.51
C ILE A 19 -12.77 6.68 3.64
N ASP A 20 -12.54 7.23 4.82
CA ASP A 20 -11.40 8.11 5.09
C ASP A 20 -10.08 7.36 4.91
N LEU A 21 -10.01 6.11 5.38
CA LEU A 21 -8.81 5.29 5.21
C LEU A 21 -8.61 4.84 3.76
N ASP A 22 -9.66 4.43 3.05
CA ASP A 22 -9.60 4.08 1.63
C ASP A 22 -9.02 5.24 0.82
N LYS A 23 -9.50 6.47 1.06
CA LYS A 23 -8.97 7.66 0.38
C LYS A 23 -7.45 7.83 0.60
N LEU A 24 -6.98 7.76 1.84
CA LEU A 24 -5.55 7.89 2.16
C LEU A 24 -4.71 6.79 1.50
N LEU A 25 -5.19 5.55 1.51
CA LEU A 25 -4.49 4.43 0.90
C LEU A 25 -4.45 4.56 -0.63
N ARG A 26 -5.52 5.03 -1.26
CA ARG A 26 -5.58 5.29 -2.71
C ARG A 26 -4.59 6.38 -3.14
N GLU A 27 -4.53 7.48 -2.41
CA GLU A 27 -3.58 8.57 -2.67
C GLU A 27 -2.13 8.05 -2.62
N GLU A 28 -1.82 7.13 -1.70
CA GLU A 28 -0.51 6.52 -1.62
C GLU A 28 -0.22 5.55 -2.78
N VAL A 29 -1.21 4.75 -3.19
CA VAL A 29 -1.07 3.88 -4.38
C VAL A 29 -0.78 4.73 -5.62
N ASP A 30 -1.54 5.80 -5.83
CA ASP A 30 -1.35 6.73 -6.96
C ASP A 30 0.04 7.39 -6.94
N ARG A 31 0.59 7.65 -5.75
CA ARG A 31 1.96 8.16 -5.59
C ARG A 31 3.02 7.13 -5.95
N LEU A 32 2.83 5.86 -5.59
CA LEU A 32 3.84 4.80 -5.72
C LEU A 32 3.88 4.14 -7.10
N VAL A 33 2.74 3.93 -7.75
CA VAL A 33 2.64 3.31 -9.08
C VAL A 33 3.60 3.94 -10.11
N PRO A 34 3.68 5.27 -10.30
CA PRO A 34 4.61 5.86 -11.27
C PRO A 34 6.08 5.66 -10.91
N LEU A 35 6.42 5.50 -9.62
CA LEU A 35 7.78 5.22 -9.17
C LEU A 35 8.19 3.78 -9.50
N VAL A 36 7.30 2.81 -9.24
CA VAL A 36 7.53 1.40 -9.59
C VAL A 36 7.63 1.22 -11.10
N ARG A 37 6.76 1.88 -11.88
CA ARG A 37 6.84 1.86 -13.35
C ARG A 37 8.17 2.41 -13.87
N ARG A 38 8.70 3.48 -13.25
CA ARG A 38 10.02 4.02 -13.58
C ARG A 38 11.12 3.00 -13.30
N ARG A 39 11.08 2.35 -12.13
CA ARG A 39 12.03 1.30 -11.75
C ARG A 39 11.98 0.12 -12.73
N ALA A 40 10.79 -0.30 -13.16
CA ALA A 40 10.62 -1.33 -14.18
C ALA A 40 11.33 -0.96 -15.50
N GLY A 41 11.37 0.33 -15.86
CA GLY A 41 12.10 0.84 -17.03
C GLY A 41 13.62 0.88 -16.88
N GLU A 42 14.15 0.76 -15.66
CA GLU A 42 15.58 0.78 -15.35
C GLU A 42 16.21 -0.62 -15.25
N VAL A 43 15.38 -1.65 -15.00
CA VAL A 43 15.84 -3.04 -14.88
C VAL A 43 15.74 -3.78 -16.22
N PRO A 44 16.52 -4.86 -16.45
CA PRO A 44 16.43 -5.62 -17.68
C PRO A 44 15.02 -6.17 -17.91
N HIS A 45 14.46 -5.92 -19.09
CA HIS A 45 13.13 -6.39 -19.46
C HIS A 45 13.03 -7.93 -19.33
N ARG A 46 11.90 -8.42 -18.78
CA ARG A 46 11.64 -9.84 -18.45
C ARG A 46 12.61 -10.48 -17.43
N SER A 47 13.39 -9.67 -16.71
CA SER A 47 14.07 -10.15 -15.51
C SER A 47 13.06 -10.39 -14.38
N ARG A 48 13.50 -11.09 -13.33
CA ARG A 48 12.71 -11.31 -12.12
C ARG A 48 12.22 -9.99 -11.52
N ASP A 49 13.09 -8.98 -11.45
CA ASP A 49 12.77 -7.68 -10.86
C ASP A 49 11.78 -6.89 -11.73
N TRP A 50 11.91 -7.01 -13.06
CA TRP A 50 10.93 -6.45 -13.98
C TRP A 50 9.54 -7.02 -13.73
N TYR A 51 9.40 -8.35 -13.67
CA TYR A 51 8.12 -9.01 -13.38
C TYR A 51 7.59 -8.67 -11.98
N ALA A 52 8.47 -8.46 -10.99
CA ALA A 52 8.05 -8.04 -9.66
C ALA A 52 7.42 -6.64 -9.68
N CYS A 53 8.02 -5.69 -10.40
CA CYS A 53 7.48 -4.36 -10.58
C CYS A 53 6.14 -4.37 -11.34
N ASP A 54 6.11 -5.06 -12.48
CA ASP A 54 4.94 -5.18 -13.35
C ASP A 54 3.73 -5.77 -12.60
N LYS A 55 3.95 -6.90 -11.91
CA LYS A 55 2.92 -7.56 -11.10
C LYS A 55 2.43 -6.69 -9.94
N ALA A 56 3.31 -5.96 -9.26
CA ALA A 56 2.93 -5.09 -8.16
C ALA A 56 2.02 -3.93 -8.64
N VAL A 57 2.36 -3.35 -9.79
CA VAL A 57 1.54 -2.30 -10.44
C VAL A 57 0.18 -2.84 -10.86
N ASP A 58 0.15 -3.98 -11.57
CA ASP A 58 -1.10 -4.60 -12.03
C ASP A 58 -2.03 -4.95 -10.87
N ALA A 59 -1.48 -5.52 -9.79
CA ALA A 59 -2.26 -5.87 -8.60
C ALA A 59 -2.82 -4.61 -7.91
N ALA A 60 -2.02 -3.55 -7.78
CA ALA A 60 -2.48 -2.30 -7.21
C ALA A 60 -3.61 -1.66 -8.03
N GLU A 61 -3.42 -1.57 -9.35
CA GLU A 61 -4.43 -1.00 -10.26
C GLU A 61 -5.71 -1.81 -10.29
N TYR A 62 -5.61 -3.15 -10.20
CA TYR A 62 -6.78 -4.00 -10.07
C TYR A 62 -7.59 -3.66 -8.81
N THR A 63 -6.93 -3.58 -7.64
CA THR A 63 -7.61 -3.23 -6.38
C THR A 63 -8.23 -1.83 -6.44
N MET A 64 -7.57 -0.86 -7.08
CA MET A 64 -8.07 0.51 -7.26
C MET A 64 -9.39 0.59 -8.04
N ARG A 65 -9.73 -0.40 -8.87
CA ARG A 65 -11.01 -0.42 -9.63
C ARG A 65 -12.22 -0.70 -8.76
N HIS A 66 -12.03 -1.28 -7.58
CA HIS A 66 -13.11 -1.66 -6.68
C HIS A 66 -13.33 -0.56 -5.64
N PRO A 67 -14.53 0.01 -5.49
CA PRO A 67 -14.82 0.97 -4.43
C PRO A 67 -14.84 0.29 -3.07
N VAL A 68 -14.52 1.05 -2.01
CA VAL A 68 -14.64 0.54 -0.64
C VAL A 68 -16.11 0.24 -0.31
N SER A 69 -16.32 -0.89 0.35
CA SER A 69 -17.62 -1.23 0.95
C SER A 69 -17.68 -0.69 2.39
N THR A 70 -18.84 -0.24 2.81
CA THR A 70 -19.08 0.28 4.18
C THR A 70 -19.51 -0.78 5.18
N GLY A 71 -19.73 -2.02 4.75
CA GLY A 71 -19.99 -3.13 5.66
C GLY A 71 -18.72 -3.56 6.40
N GLN A 72 -18.79 -3.81 7.70
CA GLN A 72 -17.63 -4.08 8.56
C GLN A 72 -16.60 -5.04 7.94
N ILE A 73 -17.03 -6.25 7.55
CA ILE A 73 -16.13 -7.28 7.01
C ILE A 73 -15.56 -6.90 5.64
N SER A 74 -16.41 -6.39 4.74
CA SER A 74 -16.00 -6.07 3.38
C SER A 74 -15.14 -4.81 3.32
N GLY A 75 -15.42 -3.82 4.16
CA GLY A 75 -14.60 -2.63 4.36
C GLY A 75 -13.23 -2.97 4.92
N SER A 76 -13.16 -3.80 5.98
CA SER A 76 -11.88 -4.21 6.59
C SER A 76 -11.00 -5.00 5.62
N ILE A 77 -11.58 -5.93 4.85
CA ILE A 77 -10.85 -6.68 3.82
C ILE A 77 -10.31 -5.74 2.75
N HIS A 78 -11.13 -4.78 2.30
CA HIS A 78 -10.76 -3.85 1.25
C HIS A 78 -9.58 -2.96 1.65
N VAL A 79 -9.63 -2.31 2.82
CA VAL A 79 -8.54 -1.44 3.29
C VAL A 79 -7.26 -2.25 3.58
N ALA A 80 -7.38 -3.46 4.12
CA ALA A 80 -6.23 -4.35 4.33
C ALA A 80 -5.59 -4.79 3.00
N GLU A 81 -6.40 -5.01 1.97
CA GLU A 81 -5.91 -5.35 0.64
C GLU A 81 -5.17 -4.18 -0.01
N LEU A 82 -5.72 -2.95 0.07
CA LEU A 82 -5.01 -1.75 -0.37
C LEU A 82 -3.67 -1.57 0.36
N ALA A 83 -3.65 -1.73 1.69
CA ALA A 83 -2.42 -1.66 2.47
C ALA A 83 -1.38 -2.72 2.05
N ARG A 84 -1.83 -3.93 1.71
CA ARG A 84 -0.97 -4.98 1.14
C ARG A 84 -0.36 -4.56 -0.20
N ARG A 85 -1.16 -3.97 -1.10
CA ARG A 85 -0.66 -3.48 -2.39
C ARG A 85 0.40 -2.39 -2.21
N ILE A 86 0.20 -1.48 -1.26
CA ILE A 86 1.20 -0.46 -0.91
C ILE A 86 2.52 -1.09 -0.47
N VAL A 87 2.49 -2.08 0.44
CA VAL A 87 3.70 -2.80 0.89
C VAL A 87 4.41 -3.49 -0.29
N GLU A 88 3.66 -4.10 -1.20
CA GLU A 88 4.23 -4.74 -2.41
C GLU A 88 4.87 -3.71 -3.35
N LEU A 89 4.22 -2.56 -3.59
CA LEU A 89 4.78 -1.47 -4.38
C LEU A 89 6.09 -0.95 -3.76
N PHE A 90 6.12 -0.76 -2.44
CA PHE A 90 7.34 -0.35 -1.75
C PHE A 90 8.47 -1.36 -1.91
N ARG A 91 8.20 -2.66 -1.74
CA ARG A 91 9.18 -3.72 -1.96
C ARG A 91 9.68 -3.75 -3.41
N ALA A 92 8.84 -3.42 -4.38
CA ALA A 92 9.25 -3.31 -5.78
C ALA A 92 10.09 -2.05 -6.07
N THR A 93 9.91 -0.97 -5.31
CA THR A 93 10.76 0.24 -5.40
C THR A 93 12.09 0.12 -4.64
N ALA A 94 12.13 -0.68 -3.58
CA ALA A 94 13.31 -0.83 -2.74
C ALA A 94 14.29 -1.83 -3.34
N GLU A 95 15.59 -1.59 -3.14
CA GLU A 95 16.55 -2.70 -3.12
C GLU A 95 16.11 -3.72 -2.05
N PRO A 96 16.31 -5.03 -2.26
CA PRO A 96 15.65 -6.11 -1.50
C PRO A 96 15.79 -6.08 0.04
N ASP A 97 16.64 -5.20 0.60
CA ASP A 97 16.95 -5.10 2.03
C ASP A 97 16.45 -3.81 2.73
N ALA A 98 15.62 -2.96 2.09
CA ALA A 98 15.15 -1.74 2.76
C ALA A 98 14.08 -2.04 3.84
N PRO A 99 14.24 -1.53 5.09
CA PRO A 99 13.31 -1.81 6.19
C PRO A 99 11.93 -1.16 5.98
N VAL A 100 10.90 -1.93 6.34
CA VAL A 100 9.46 -1.60 6.28
C VAL A 100 9.07 -0.46 7.24
N GLU A 101 9.97 0.00 8.12
CA GLU A 101 9.69 1.06 9.11
C GLU A 101 9.40 2.44 8.49
N ARG A 102 9.77 2.67 7.22
CA ARG A 102 9.46 3.94 6.53
C ARG A 102 8.00 4.09 6.09
N LEU A 103 7.18 3.07 6.25
CA LEU A 103 5.85 2.99 5.62
C LEU A 103 4.74 3.76 6.34
N ASP A 104 5.00 4.25 7.56
CA ASP A 104 3.98 4.96 8.36
C ASP A 104 4.23 6.46 8.54
N GLY A 105 5.33 7.03 8.00
CA GLY A 105 5.57 8.48 8.08
C GLY A 105 5.68 9.03 9.52
N CYS A 106 5.95 8.18 10.51
CA CYS A 106 6.30 8.61 11.86
C CYS A 106 7.82 8.65 11.98
N ASP A 107 8.37 9.86 11.94
CA ASP A 107 9.68 10.11 12.53
C ASP A 107 9.55 9.90 14.06
N LEU A 108 10.02 8.75 14.55
CA LEU A 108 10.18 8.50 15.99
C LEU A 108 11.51 9.05 16.52
N SER A 109 12.17 9.96 15.79
CA SER A 109 13.30 10.75 16.29
C SER A 109 12.82 11.94 17.13
N GLY A 110 11.88 11.71 18.05
CA GLY A 110 11.59 12.64 19.14
C GLY A 110 12.66 12.46 20.20
N GLY A 111 13.65 13.34 20.21
CA GLY A 111 14.74 13.30 21.18
C GLY A 111 14.25 13.26 22.63
N SER A 112 15.01 12.58 23.47
CA SER A 112 15.18 13.02 24.85
C SER A 112 16.65 12.86 25.20
N SER A 113 17.20 14.01 25.58
CA SER A 113 18.48 14.22 26.22
C SER A 113 18.61 13.46 27.54
#